data_AF-A0AAN6W0I6-F1
#
_entry.id   AF-A0AAN6W0I6-F1
#
_cell.length_a   1.000
_cell.length_b   1.000
_cell.length_c   1.000
_cell.angle_alpha   90.00
_cell.angle_beta   90.00
_cell.angle_gamma   90.00
#
_symmetry.space_group_name_H-M   'P 1'
#
loop_
_entity.id
_entity.type
_entity.pdbx_description
1 polymer ?
#
loop_
_entity_poly.entity_id
_entity_poly.type
_entity_poly.pdbx_seq_one_letter_code
_entity_poly.pdbx_strand_id
1 'polypeptide(L)'
;MASFLAAMSSLWRTGHLTCRNFHTNTALGVVSVWGSVVSYRLRGDFQPQHFSSTPSLKRFIDIKMAKFQILSDLHLEISPSTRYPEYGYTTFHITPRAPYLALLGDIGLIAHRDSLRQFLLAQLRQFKVVFYVPGNHEPYSSSWEAVSLFLEELSVLVMQRRKEGEKLGEFVPLDRTRYDIKGDEGEEVTVLGCTLHSFVADEYKEVVTRRLNDFYRIRGWSVEDHNRVHDEDKKWLNKQMEDIEQEGTDVGSKRRVVIFTHHSPTVDRRANHARHELVEGWEAVSSAFRTDLSQEKCWTSDRVKLWAFGHTHFNCHFWVDGEKGEGKRVYTNQRGYDRVGGGGLSAGFDMGRVVQI
;
A
#
# COMPACT_ATOMS: atom_id res chain seq x y z
N MET A 1 5.37 -35.42 -0.25
CA MET A 1 5.64 -35.56 -1.70
C MET A 1 4.43 -36.14 -2.47
N ALA A 2 3.23 -35.56 -2.31
CA ALA A 2 2.06 -35.86 -3.15
C ALA A 2 1.00 -34.75 -2.97
N SER A 3 1.27 -33.57 -3.53
CA SER A 3 0.29 -32.48 -3.75
C SER A 3 0.85 -31.23 -4.45
N PHE A 4 2.12 -31.21 -4.86
CA PHE A 4 2.76 -30.01 -5.44
C PHE A 4 3.04 -30.09 -6.97
N LEU A 5 2.53 -31.11 -7.67
CA LEU A 5 2.82 -31.35 -9.10
C LEU A 5 1.59 -31.35 -10.03
N ALA A 6 0.46 -30.77 -9.62
CA ALA A 6 -0.78 -30.82 -10.40
C ALA A 6 -1.12 -29.56 -11.21
N ALA A 7 -0.22 -28.56 -11.31
CA ALA A 7 -0.48 -27.31 -12.03
C ALA A 7 0.38 -27.09 -13.30
N MET A 8 1.14 -28.08 -13.76
CA MET A 8 2.12 -27.90 -14.86
C MET A 8 1.90 -28.78 -16.11
N SER A 9 0.73 -29.35 -16.35
CA SER A 9 0.47 -30.07 -17.60
C SER A 9 -0.85 -29.69 -18.29
N SER A 10 -0.86 -28.58 -19.02
CA SER A 10 -1.83 -28.40 -20.12
C SER A 10 -1.41 -27.43 -21.23
N LEU A 11 -0.11 -27.20 -21.45
CA LEU A 11 0.38 -26.34 -22.53
C LEU A 11 1.03 -27.11 -23.68
N TRP A 12 0.42 -28.19 -24.15
CA TRP A 12 0.73 -28.77 -25.46
C TRP A 12 -0.49 -29.49 -26.05
N ARG A 13 -1.21 -28.82 -26.96
CA ARG A 13 -1.84 -29.36 -28.19
C ARG A 13 -2.74 -28.32 -28.88
N THR A 14 -2.21 -27.79 -29.98
CA THR A 14 -2.85 -27.47 -31.28
C THR A 14 -4.38 -27.41 -31.40
N GLY A 15 -4.87 -26.35 -32.06
CA GLY A 15 -6.17 -26.38 -32.77
C GLY A 15 -6.58 -25.04 -33.38
N HIS A 16 -6.44 -24.91 -34.71
CA HIS A 16 -7.02 -23.86 -35.57
C HIS A 16 -8.53 -23.63 -35.37
N LEU A 17 -9.01 -22.40 -35.64
CA LEU A 17 -10.22 -22.01 -36.42
C LEU A 17 -10.62 -20.54 -36.07
N THR A 18 -10.27 -19.55 -36.91
CA THR A 18 -11.10 -18.83 -37.90
C THR A 18 -12.19 -17.88 -37.38
N CYS A 19 -12.13 -16.64 -37.88
CA CYS A 19 -13.07 -15.52 -37.78
C CYS A 19 -14.57 -15.88 -37.88
N ARG A 20 -15.42 -15.10 -37.19
CA ARG A 20 -16.56 -14.42 -37.84
C ARG A 20 -17.14 -13.28 -36.99
N ASN A 21 -17.79 -12.39 -37.74
CA ASN A 21 -18.17 -11.01 -37.51
C ASN A 21 -19.65 -10.85 -37.08
N PHE A 22 -19.92 -9.74 -36.38
CA PHE A 22 -21.08 -8.82 -36.52
C PHE A 22 -22.49 -9.09 -35.97
N HIS A 23 -23.10 -7.92 -35.62
CA HIS A 23 -24.50 -7.50 -35.44
C HIS A 23 -25.17 -7.71 -34.06
N THR A 24 -25.33 -6.66 -33.23
CA THR A 24 -26.31 -5.54 -33.24
C THR A 24 -27.78 -5.96 -33.25
N ASN A 25 -28.51 -5.64 -32.17
CA ASN A 25 -29.82 -5.01 -32.30
C ASN A 25 -30.27 -4.27 -31.03
N THR A 26 -30.76 -3.07 -31.30
CA THR A 26 -31.44 -2.07 -30.47
C THR A 26 -32.85 -2.50 -30.03
N ALA A 27 -33.32 -1.99 -28.89
CA ALA A 27 -34.71 -1.55 -28.75
C ALA A 27 -34.87 -0.57 -27.57
N LEU A 28 -35.38 0.62 -27.91
CA LEU A 28 -35.87 1.68 -27.04
C LEU A 28 -37.22 1.31 -26.40
N GLY A 29 -37.49 1.85 -25.21
CA GLY A 29 -38.81 1.87 -24.59
C GLY A 29 -38.93 3.03 -23.61
N VAL A 30 -39.46 4.16 -24.09
CA VAL A 30 -39.88 5.33 -23.29
C VAL A 30 -41.36 5.16 -22.98
N VAL A 31 -41.76 5.32 -21.72
CA VAL A 31 -43.15 5.61 -21.34
C VAL A 31 -43.14 6.67 -20.23
N SER A 32 -43.80 7.79 -20.51
CA SER A 32 -44.14 8.88 -19.60
C SER A 32 -45.66 8.94 -19.47
N VAL A 33 -46.21 9.09 -18.25
CA VAL A 33 -47.50 9.77 -18.00
C VAL A 33 -47.56 10.33 -16.55
N TRP A 34 -47.81 11.64 -16.45
CA TRP A 34 -48.56 12.47 -15.49
C TRP A 34 -49.42 11.74 -14.41
N GLY A 35 -49.68 12.19 -13.19
CA GLY A 35 -49.71 13.51 -12.52
C GLY A 35 -50.97 13.55 -11.64
N SER A 36 -50.92 14.07 -10.40
CA SER A 36 -52.06 14.72 -9.72
C SER A 36 -51.72 15.24 -8.31
N VAL A 37 -52.32 16.39 -8.04
CA VAL A 37 -52.21 17.29 -6.89
C VAL A 37 -53.24 16.93 -5.83
N VAL A 38 -52.88 17.02 -4.54
CA VAL A 38 -53.85 17.13 -3.44
C VAL A 38 -53.44 18.28 -2.52
N SER A 39 -54.38 19.21 -2.35
CA SER A 39 -54.34 20.39 -1.50
C SER A 39 -54.94 20.06 -0.13
N TYR A 40 -54.28 20.49 0.95
CA TYR A 40 -54.96 20.78 2.21
C TYR A 40 -54.39 22.06 2.81
N ARG A 41 -55.30 22.98 3.12
CA ARG A 41 -55.05 24.29 3.75
C ARG A 41 -55.85 24.30 5.05
N LEU A 42 -55.21 24.35 6.21
CA LEU A 42 -55.84 24.83 7.43
C LEU A 42 -54.86 25.70 8.24
N ARG A 43 -55.44 26.74 8.81
CA ARG A 43 -54.83 27.92 9.41
C ARG A 43 -54.31 27.63 10.81
N GLY A 44 -53.27 28.36 11.21
CA GLY A 44 -52.87 28.53 12.59
C GLY A 44 -51.96 29.76 12.69
N ASP A 45 -52.49 30.85 13.23
CA ASP A 45 -51.76 32.07 13.56
C ASP A 45 -50.76 31.79 14.69
N PHE A 46 -49.48 32.12 14.52
CA PHE A 46 -48.55 32.33 15.63
C PHE A 46 -47.42 33.31 15.25
N GLN A 47 -47.13 34.21 16.19
CA GLN A 47 -46.33 35.45 16.07
C GLN A 47 -44.85 35.27 15.65
N PRO A 48 -44.19 36.31 15.11
CA PRO A 48 -42.79 36.23 14.70
C PRO A 48 -41.88 36.28 15.93
N GLN A 49 -41.26 35.14 16.26
CA GLN A 49 -40.14 35.10 17.21
C GLN A 49 -38.82 35.36 16.49
N HIS A 50 -38.01 36.18 17.16
CA HIS A 50 -36.67 36.62 16.81
C HIS A 50 -35.80 35.55 16.12
N PHE A 51 -35.17 35.95 15.00
CA PHE A 51 -34.00 35.27 14.45
C PHE A 51 -32.86 35.33 15.49
N SER A 52 -32.73 34.27 16.28
CA SER A 52 -31.49 33.91 16.95
C SER A 52 -30.68 33.07 15.97
N SER A 53 -29.63 33.66 15.41
CA SER A 53 -28.63 32.95 14.63
C SER A 53 -27.87 32.01 15.55
N THR A 54 -28.29 30.75 15.65
CA THR A 54 -27.42 29.69 16.13
C THR A 54 -26.25 29.58 15.15
N PRO A 55 -24.99 29.73 15.58
CA PRO A 55 -23.87 29.37 14.73
C PRO A 55 -24.03 27.89 14.43
N SER A 56 -24.07 27.54 13.15
CA SER A 56 -23.88 26.14 12.75
C SER A 56 -22.62 25.68 13.48
N LEU A 57 -22.72 24.62 14.30
CA LEU A 57 -21.54 23.88 14.71
C LEU A 57 -20.92 23.39 13.40
N LYS A 58 -19.99 24.19 12.86
CA LYS A 58 -18.89 23.68 12.07
C LYS A 58 -18.29 22.65 12.99
N ARG A 59 -18.59 21.38 12.72
CA ARG A 59 -17.86 20.26 13.28
C ARG A 59 -16.43 20.52 12.85
N PHE A 60 -15.67 21.16 13.73
CA PHE A 60 -14.24 21.33 13.57
C PHE A 60 -13.73 19.91 13.41
N ILE A 61 -13.44 19.53 12.17
CA ILE A 61 -12.69 18.33 11.90
C ILE A 61 -11.35 18.64 12.54
N ASP A 62 -11.11 18.08 13.72
CA ASP A 62 -9.82 18.17 14.39
C ASP A 62 -8.79 17.61 13.38
N ILE A 63 -8.04 18.49 12.73
CA ILE A 63 -6.87 18.17 11.89
C ILE A 63 -5.66 17.93 12.81
N LYS A 64 -5.90 17.49 14.05
CA LYS A 64 -4.84 17.27 15.05
C LYS A 64 -3.88 16.13 14.70
N MET A 65 -4.21 15.29 13.73
CA MET A 65 -3.55 14.01 13.52
C MET A 65 -3.54 13.61 12.04
N ALA A 66 -2.39 13.18 11.53
CA ALA A 66 -2.27 12.72 10.15
C ALA A 66 -3.02 11.39 9.98
N LYS A 67 -3.81 11.28 8.90
CA LYS A 67 -4.63 10.10 8.62
C LYS A 67 -4.18 9.43 7.33
N PHE A 68 -3.82 8.16 7.42
CA PHE A 68 -3.34 7.34 6.32
C PHE A 68 -4.32 6.20 6.06
N GLN A 69 -4.77 6.07 4.82
CA GLN A 69 -5.36 4.83 4.32
C GLN A 69 -4.20 3.97 3.81
N ILE A 70 -3.99 2.81 4.42
CA ILE A 70 -2.81 1.96 4.17
C ILE A 70 -3.27 0.66 3.52
N LEU A 71 -2.67 0.31 2.39
CA LEU A 71 -2.94 -0.91 1.64
C LEU A 71 -1.62 -1.49 1.12
N SER A 72 -1.53 -2.80 0.99
CA SER A 72 -0.37 -3.49 0.40
C SER A 72 -0.77 -4.82 -0.21
N ASP A 73 0.15 -5.43 -0.96
CA ASP A 73 0.00 -6.78 -1.49
C ASP A 73 -1.29 -6.93 -2.28
N LEU A 74 -1.61 -5.90 -3.07
CA LEU A 74 -2.83 -5.85 -3.87
C LEU A 74 -2.76 -6.84 -5.03
N HIS A 75 -1.57 -7.13 -5.56
CA HIS A 75 -1.34 -8.04 -6.67
C HIS A 75 -2.31 -7.84 -7.85
N LEU A 76 -2.40 -6.61 -8.36
CA LEU A 76 -3.34 -6.26 -9.42
C LEU A 76 -3.04 -6.97 -10.75
N GLU A 77 -1.84 -7.54 -10.90
CA GLU A 77 -1.45 -8.43 -11.99
C GLU A 77 -2.13 -9.80 -11.95
N ILE A 78 -2.65 -10.21 -10.79
CA ILE A 78 -3.29 -11.51 -10.61
C ILE A 78 -4.80 -11.33 -10.87
N SER A 79 -5.17 -11.52 -12.13
CA SER A 79 -6.57 -11.53 -12.56
C SER A 79 -7.17 -12.93 -12.47
N PRO A 80 -8.39 -13.10 -11.91
CA PRO A 80 -9.16 -14.33 -12.01
C PRO A 80 -9.46 -14.75 -13.45
N SER A 81 -9.41 -13.79 -14.38
CA SER A 81 -9.55 -14.01 -15.81
C SER A 81 -8.19 -14.17 -16.46
N THR A 82 -7.80 -15.41 -16.75
CA THR A 82 -6.57 -15.75 -17.50
C THR A 82 -6.50 -15.15 -18.90
N ARG A 83 -7.60 -14.56 -19.42
CA ARG A 83 -7.63 -13.85 -20.70
C ARG A 83 -7.22 -12.38 -20.62
N TYR A 84 -7.23 -11.77 -19.43
CA TYR A 84 -7.01 -10.33 -19.26
C TYR A 84 -6.12 -10.08 -18.03
N PRO A 85 -4.79 -10.20 -18.18
CA PRO A 85 -3.84 -10.01 -17.07
C PRO A 85 -3.87 -8.59 -16.48
N GLU A 86 -4.35 -7.59 -17.24
CA GLU A 86 -4.46 -6.20 -16.78
C GLU A 86 -5.79 -5.87 -16.09
N TYR A 87 -6.70 -6.84 -15.97
CA TYR A 87 -8.05 -6.62 -15.47
C TYR A 87 -8.08 -6.11 -14.03
N GLY A 88 -7.14 -6.54 -13.16
CA GLY A 88 -7.08 -6.05 -11.79
C GLY A 88 -6.84 -4.54 -11.70
N TYR A 89 -5.95 -3.99 -12.52
CA TYR A 89 -5.61 -2.56 -12.54
C TYR A 89 -6.79 -1.64 -12.89
N THR A 90 -7.72 -2.14 -13.73
CA THR A 90 -8.87 -1.34 -14.21
C THR A 90 -10.12 -1.54 -13.37
N THR A 91 -10.21 -2.62 -12.59
CA THR A 91 -11.41 -2.96 -11.81
C THR A 91 -11.26 -2.79 -10.31
N PHE A 92 -10.04 -2.69 -9.80
CA PHE A 92 -9.80 -2.44 -8.39
C PHE A 92 -9.95 -0.95 -8.06
N HIS A 93 -10.97 -0.63 -7.28
CA HIS A 93 -11.31 0.75 -6.92
C HIS A 93 -11.07 0.99 -5.42
N ILE A 94 -10.18 1.93 -5.10
CA ILE A 94 -9.96 2.37 -3.72
C ILE A 94 -10.87 3.57 -3.46
N THR A 95 -11.80 3.43 -2.53
CA THR A 95 -12.61 4.57 -2.07
C THR A 95 -11.81 5.38 -1.05
N PRO A 96 -11.60 6.70 -1.24
CA PRO A 96 -10.86 7.53 -0.30
C PRO A 96 -11.52 7.61 1.07
N ARG A 97 -10.77 7.28 2.12
CA ARG A 97 -11.17 7.40 3.53
C ARG A 97 -10.26 8.33 4.33
N ALA A 98 -9.17 8.78 3.73
CA ALA A 98 -8.17 9.67 4.33
C ALA A 98 -7.50 10.52 3.24
N PRO A 99 -6.87 11.67 3.57
CA PRO A 99 -6.16 12.48 2.58
C PRO A 99 -4.90 11.82 2.03
N TYR A 100 -4.27 10.94 2.81
CA TYR A 100 -3.03 10.26 2.46
C TYR A 100 -3.30 8.77 2.19
N LEU A 101 -2.91 8.30 1.00
CA LEU A 101 -2.89 6.88 0.67
C LEU A 101 -1.45 6.38 0.75
N ALA A 102 -1.22 5.27 1.45
CA ALA A 102 0.07 4.58 1.45
C ALA A 102 -0.11 3.18 0.84
N LEU A 103 0.62 2.94 -0.26
CA LEU A 103 0.68 1.69 -0.99
C LEU A 103 2.03 1.02 -0.69
N LEU A 104 2.03 -0.04 0.12
CA LEU A 104 3.25 -0.60 0.74
C LEU A 104 3.77 -1.86 0.03
N GLY A 105 3.99 -1.75 -1.27
CA GLY A 105 4.56 -2.80 -2.12
C GLY A 105 3.57 -3.87 -2.55
N ASP A 106 3.99 -4.63 -3.57
CA ASP A 106 3.24 -5.69 -4.22
C ASP A 106 1.88 -5.20 -4.75
N ILE A 107 1.91 -4.01 -5.38
CA ILE A 107 0.73 -3.40 -5.98
C ILE A 107 0.51 -3.91 -7.40
N GLY A 108 1.60 -4.01 -8.17
CA GLY A 108 1.58 -4.53 -9.52
C GLY A 108 2.97 -4.55 -10.17
N LEU A 109 3.07 -5.26 -11.29
CA LEU A 109 4.35 -5.46 -11.98
C LEU A 109 4.76 -4.27 -12.86
N ILE A 110 6.05 -3.98 -12.92
CA ILE A 110 6.66 -3.09 -13.92
C ILE A 110 6.52 -3.66 -15.33
N ALA A 111 6.43 -4.99 -15.48
CA ALA A 111 6.08 -5.61 -16.76
C ALA A 111 4.72 -5.12 -17.31
N HIS A 112 3.83 -4.60 -16.45
CA HIS A 112 2.54 -3.98 -16.79
C HIS A 112 2.55 -2.46 -16.52
N ARG A 113 3.69 -1.79 -16.74
CA ARG A 113 3.92 -0.37 -16.38
C ARG A 113 2.80 0.58 -16.81
N ASP A 114 2.21 0.40 -17.98
CA ASP A 114 1.18 1.31 -18.47
C ASP A 114 -0.12 1.19 -17.65
N SER A 115 -0.49 -0.03 -17.29
CA SER A 115 -1.64 -0.33 -16.43
C SER A 115 -1.39 0.10 -14.98
N LEU A 116 -0.19 -0.16 -14.44
CA LEU A 116 0.20 0.33 -13.12
C LEU A 116 0.21 1.87 -13.07
N ARG A 117 0.73 2.53 -14.10
CA ARG A 117 0.72 4.00 -14.23
C ARG A 117 -0.71 4.53 -14.21
N GLN A 118 -1.61 3.94 -15.00
CA GLN A 118 -3.02 4.35 -15.04
C GLN A 118 -3.70 4.18 -13.68
N PHE A 119 -3.44 3.05 -13.00
CA PHE A 119 -3.95 2.80 -11.65
C PHE A 119 -3.46 3.87 -10.65
N LEU A 120 -2.17 4.19 -10.63
CA LEU A 120 -1.61 5.21 -9.72
C LEU A 120 -2.15 6.61 -10.04
N LEU A 121 -2.28 6.97 -11.31
CA LEU A 121 -2.90 8.23 -11.73
C LEU A 121 -4.37 8.32 -11.32
N ALA A 122 -5.11 7.20 -11.32
CA ALA A 122 -6.48 7.19 -10.82
C ALA A 122 -6.55 7.49 -9.32
N GLN A 123 -5.59 7.00 -8.52
CA GLN A 123 -5.51 7.32 -7.09
C GLN A 123 -5.12 8.77 -6.86
N LEU A 124 -4.16 9.29 -7.62
CA LEU A 124 -3.74 10.69 -7.54
C LEU A 124 -4.88 11.68 -7.86
N ARG A 125 -5.93 11.28 -8.56
CA ARG A 125 -7.12 12.14 -8.76
C ARG A 125 -8.01 12.26 -7.53
N GLN A 126 -7.85 11.37 -6.55
CA GLN A 126 -8.76 11.24 -5.41
C GLN A 126 -8.09 11.48 -4.06
N PHE A 127 -6.77 11.32 -3.97
CA PHE A 127 -5.98 11.51 -2.75
C PHE A 127 -5.10 12.76 -2.83
N LYS A 128 -4.80 13.37 -1.67
CA LYS A 128 -3.90 14.54 -1.59
C LYS A 128 -2.45 14.12 -1.83
N VAL A 129 -2.04 13.00 -1.24
CA VAL A 129 -0.71 12.38 -1.46
C VAL A 129 -0.90 10.88 -1.59
N VAL A 130 -0.20 10.28 -2.54
CA VAL A 130 -0.05 8.84 -2.70
C VAL A 130 1.42 8.50 -2.44
N PHE A 131 1.67 7.89 -1.28
CA PHE A 131 2.95 7.29 -0.92
C PHE A 131 3.04 5.90 -1.54
N TYR A 132 4.14 5.59 -2.22
CA TYR A 132 4.33 4.33 -2.93
C TYR A 132 5.67 3.69 -2.58
N VAL A 133 5.65 2.58 -1.85
CA VAL A 133 6.82 1.72 -1.65
C VAL A 133 6.76 0.61 -2.72
N PRO A 134 7.80 0.37 -3.51
CA PRO A 134 7.86 -0.83 -4.35
C PRO A 134 8.09 -2.08 -3.48
N GLY A 135 7.41 -3.17 -3.78
CA GLY A 135 7.64 -4.48 -3.19
C GLY A 135 8.52 -5.36 -4.07
N ASN A 136 8.69 -6.62 -3.67
CA ASN A 136 9.52 -7.58 -4.42
C ASN A 136 8.85 -8.05 -5.71
N HIS A 137 7.52 -7.93 -5.83
CA HIS A 137 6.80 -8.26 -7.06
C HIS A 137 6.97 -7.24 -8.18
N GLU A 138 7.07 -5.94 -7.87
CA GLU A 138 7.23 -4.87 -8.85
C GLU A 138 8.27 -5.20 -9.94
N PRO A 139 9.50 -5.64 -9.61
CA PRO A 139 10.52 -5.99 -10.61
C PRO A 139 10.39 -7.38 -11.24
N TYR A 140 9.36 -8.18 -10.96
CA TYR A 140 9.21 -9.49 -11.60
C TYR A 140 9.08 -9.40 -13.12
N SER A 141 9.78 -10.29 -13.82
CA SER A 141 9.96 -10.28 -15.28
C SER A 141 10.60 -8.99 -15.81
N SER A 142 11.24 -8.23 -14.91
CA SER A 142 11.91 -6.96 -15.14
C SER A 142 13.16 -6.88 -14.25
N SER A 143 13.55 -5.69 -13.76
CA SER A 143 14.65 -5.49 -12.81
C SER A 143 14.37 -4.33 -11.86
N TRP A 144 15.17 -4.19 -10.81
CA TRP A 144 15.07 -3.05 -9.88
C TRP A 144 15.41 -1.72 -10.55
N GLU A 145 16.34 -1.70 -11.52
CA GLU A 145 16.63 -0.48 -12.29
C GLU A 145 15.40 0.01 -13.05
N ALA A 146 14.59 -0.92 -13.60
CA ALA A 146 13.35 -0.57 -14.27
C ALA A 146 12.28 -0.05 -13.31
N VAL A 147 12.28 -0.50 -12.04
CA VAL A 147 11.44 0.08 -10.98
C VAL A 147 11.85 1.53 -10.73
N SER A 148 13.14 1.79 -10.49
CA SER A 148 13.64 3.15 -10.24
C SER A 148 13.30 4.11 -11.39
N LEU A 149 13.54 3.69 -12.64
CA LEU A 149 13.17 4.47 -13.83
C LEU A 149 11.66 4.75 -13.89
N PHE A 150 10.82 3.76 -13.59
CA PHE A 150 9.37 3.96 -13.57
C PHE A 150 8.93 4.99 -12.52
N LEU A 151 9.51 4.94 -11.31
CA LEU A 151 9.20 5.88 -10.23
C LEU A 151 9.62 7.31 -10.59
N GLU A 152 10.79 7.49 -11.18
CA GLU A 152 11.28 8.77 -11.67
C GLU A 152 10.37 9.34 -12.77
N GLU A 153 10.08 8.54 -13.80
CA GLU A 153 9.21 8.94 -14.91
C GLU A 153 7.81 9.35 -14.43
N LEU A 154 7.21 8.57 -13.51
CA LEU A 154 5.89 8.89 -12.98
C LEU A 154 5.93 10.19 -12.15
N SER A 155 6.98 10.40 -11.36
CA SER A 155 7.18 11.62 -10.59
C SER A 155 7.25 12.86 -11.51
N VAL A 156 8.05 12.79 -12.57
CA VAL A 156 8.17 13.85 -13.59
C VAL A 156 6.82 14.10 -14.28
N LEU A 157 6.14 13.03 -14.70
CA LEU A 157 4.84 13.12 -15.36
C LEU A 157 3.79 13.80 -14.46
N VAL A 158 3.69 13.39 -13.19
CA VAL A 158 2.72 13.95 -12.24
C VAL A 158 3.04 15.42 -11.96
N MET A 159 4.31 15.76 -11.76
CA MET A 159 4.75 17.15 -11.56
C MET A 159 4.37 18.02 -12.76
N GLN A 160 4.65 17.56 -13.98
CA GLN A 160 4.33 18.29 -15.20
C GLN A 160 2.83 18.50 -15.37
N ARG A 161 2.01 17.46 -15.22
CA ARG A 161 0.55 17.55 -15.35
C ARG A 161 -0.09 18.47 -14.32
N ARG A 162 0.44 18.50 -13.09
CA ARG A 162 0.02 19.45 -12.06
C ARG A 162 0.36 20.89 -12.43
N LYS A 163 1.54 21.13 -12.99
CA LYS A 163 1.96 22.45 -13.49
C LYS A 163 1.08 22.94 -14.63
N GLU A 164 0.58 22.02 -15.46
CA GLU A 164 -0.37 22.28 -16.54
C GLU A 164 -1.83 22.47 -16.05
N GLY A 165 -2.07 22.36 -14.74
CA GLY A 165 -3.37 22.65 -14.13
C GLY A 165 -4.26 21.43 -13.88
N GLU A 166 -3.79 20.21 -14.14
CA GLU A 166 -4.55 19.02 -13.76
C GLU A 166 -4.60 18.86 -12.24
N LYS A 167 -5.79 18.58 -11.72
CA LYS A 167 -6.03 18.35 -10.28
C LYS A 167 -5.57 16.95 -9.88
N LEU A 168 -4.26 16.78 -9.74
CA LEU A 168 -3.63 15.58 -9.19
C LEU A 168 -3.04 15.88 -7.80
N GLY A 169 -3.11 14.90 -6.91
CA GLY A 169 -2.35 14.82 -5.68
C GLY A 169 -0.85 14.67 -5.93
N GLU A 170 -0.08 14.57 -4.85
CA GLU A 170 1.36 14.37 -4.91
C GLU A 170 1.69 12.89 -5.00
N PHE A 171 2.56 12.53 -5.92
CA PHE A 171 3.14 11.19 -5.97
C PHE A 171 4.47 11.23 -5.23
N VAL A 172 4.59 10.41 -4.19
CA VAL A 172 5.80 10.32 -3.36
C VAL A 172 6.31 8.88 -3.44
N PRO A 173 7.27 8.59 -4.34
CA PRO A 173 7.95 7.31 -4.32
C PRO A 173 8.77 7.19 -3.04
N LEU A 174 8.63 6.08 -2.34
CA LEU A 174 9.31 5.80 -1.07
C LEU A 174 10.43 4.78 -1.31
N ASP A 175 11.52 5.28 -1.89
CA ASP A 175 12.78 4.57 -2.08
C ASP A 175 13.89 5.35 -1.36
N ARG A 176 14.05 5.08 -0.06
CA ARG A 176 14.89 5.87 0.87
C ARG A 176 14.53 7.36 0.85
N THR A 177 13.24 7.64 0.98
CA THR A 177 12.67 8.99 0.89
C THR A 177 12.09 9.45 2.23
N ARG A 178 12.40 10.70 2.60
CA ARG A 178 11.79 11.44 3.71
C ARG A 178 10.78 12.44 3.16
N TYR A 179 9.59 12.50 3.78
CA TYR A 179 8.54 13.45 3.44
C TYR A 179 7.92 14.04 4.71
N ASP A 180 7.94 15.37 4.84
CA ASP A 180 7.46 16.05 6.04
C ASP A 180 6.06 16.63 5.82
N ILE A 181 5.09 16.14 6.61
CA ILE A 181 3.72 16.65 6.66
C ILE A 181 3.63 17.68 7.78
N LYS A 182 3.42 18.94 7.42
CA LYS A 182 3.12 20.01 8.38
C LYS A 182 1.66 19.92 8.81
N GLY A 183 1.43 19.77 10.11
CA GLY A 183 0.13 19.90 10.76
C GLY A 183 -0.15 21.35 11.16
N ASP A 184 -1.27 21.54 11.84
CA ASP A 184 -1.62 22.81 12.47
C ASP A 184 -0.77 23.02 13.74
N GLU A 185 -0.64 24.28 14.19
CA GLU A 185 -0.01 24.64 15.48
C GLU A 185 1.45 24.15 15.67
N GLY A 186 2.19 23.89 14.58
CA GLY A 186 3.59 23.49 14.62
C GLY A 186 3.84 21.99 14.83
N GLU A 187 2.80 21.17 14.81
CA GLU A 187 2.93 19.71 14.77
C GLU A 187 3.45 19.25 13.40
N GLU A 188 4.28 18.21 13.39
CA GLU A 188 4.90 17.70 12.18
C GLU A 188 4.94 16.17 12.20
N VAL A 189 4.54 15.56 11.08
CA VAL A 189 4.63 14.12 10.87
C VAL A 189 5.62 13.87 9.75
N THR A 190 6.74 13.25 10.06
CA THR A 190 7.71 12.79 9.07
C THR A 190 7.37 11.38 8.63
N VAL A 191 7.22 11.19 7.33
CA VAL A 191 7.11 9.88 6.69
C VAL A 191 8.49 9.49 6.17
N LEU A 192 9.00 8.35 6.61
CA LEU A 192 10.18 7.70 6.05
C LEU A 192 9.73 6.45 5.31
N GLY A 193 10.30 6.16 4.14
CA GLY A 193 10.02 4.89 3.49
C GLY A 193 11.07 4.42 2.50
N CYS A 194 11.16 3.10 2.41
CA CYS A 194 12.02 2.32 1.52
C CYS A 194 11.44 0.91 1.41
N THR A 195 11.87 0.09 0.46
CA THR A 195 11.47 -1.32 0.40
C THR A 195 11.81 -2.05 1.70
N LEU A 196 12.96 -1.70 2.31
CA LEU A 196 13.62 -2.41 3.39
C LEU A 196 13.74 -3.88 3.01
N HIS A 197 14.65 -4.21 2.10
CA HIS A 197 14.96 -5.63 1.89
C HIS A 197 15.32 -6.30 3.22
N SER A 198 15.06 -7.59 3.34
CA SER A 198 15.41 -8.39 4.52
C SER A 198 16.87 -8.85 4.48
N PHE A 199 17.38 -9.46 5.56
CA PHE A 199 18.74 -10.00 5.59
C PHE A 199 18.73 -11.52 5.50
N VAL A 200 19.47 -12.07 4.54
CA VAL A 200 19.64 -13.51 4.34
C VAL A 200 21.07 -13.88 4.69
N ALA A 201 21.27 -14.63 5.78
CA ALA A 201 22.59 -15.10 6.17
C ALA A 201 23.18 -16.07 5.12
N ASP A 202 24.52 -16.14 5.06
CA ASP A 202 25.22 -16.94 4.05
C ASP A 202 24.83 -18.42 4.11
N GLU A 203 24.57 -18.97 5.30
CA GLU A 203 24.10 -20.34 5.47
C GLU A 203 22.73 -20.61 4.82
N TYR A 204 21.91 -19.58 4.60
CA TYR A 204 20.58 -19.68 4.01
C TYR A 204 20.56 -19.35 2.52
N LYS A 205 21.64 -18.79 1.98
CA LYS A 205 21.73 -18.32 0.59
C LYS A 205 21.27 -19.36 -0.42
N GLU A 206 21.76 -20.59 -0.32
CA GLU A 206 21.43 -21.66 -1.26
C GLU A 206 19.95 -22.06 -1.17
N VAL A 207 19.41 -22.20 0.04
CA VAL A 207 18.00 -22.57 0.26
C VAL A 207 17.07 -21.47 -0.24
N VAL A 208 17.38 -20.22 0.08
CA VAL A 208 16.60 -19.04 -0.30
C VAL A 208 16.61 -18.85 -1.82
N THR A 209 17.80 -18.88 -2.43
CA THR A 209 17.95 -18.77 -3.89
C THR A 209 17.17 -19.88 -4.59
N ARG A 210 17.17 -21.10 -4.04
CA ARG A 210 16.47 -22.24 -4.64
C ARG A 210 14.94 -22.18 -4.56
N ARG A 211 14.41 -21.51 -3.55
CA ARG A 211 12.98 -21.62 -3.19
C ARG A 211 12.17 -20.37 -3.46
N LEU A 212 12.81 -19.21 -3.56
CA LEU A 212 12.11 -17.94 -3.70
C LEU A 212 12.18 -17.40 -5.11
N ASN A 213 11.01 -16.98 -5.59
CA ASN A 213 10.82 -16.48 -6.95
C ASN A 213 11.64 -15.22 -7.23
N ASP A 214 11.95 -14.42 -6.22
CA ASP A 214 12.69 -13.16 -6.34
C ASP A 214 14.00 -13.37 -7.10
N PHE A 215 14.76 -14.42 -6.75
CA PHE A 215 16.07 -14.73 -7.32
C PHE A 215 16.01 -15.43 -8.69
N TYR A 216 14.80 -15.63 -9.23
CA TYR A 216 14.57 -16.21 -10.56
C TYR A 216 13.83 -15.27 -11.50
N ARG A 217 12.89 -14.50 -10.96
CA ARG A 217 11.97 -13.65 -11.72
C ARG A 217 12.49 -12.23 -11.83
N ILE A 218 13.38 -11.80 -10.95
CA ILE A 218 14.01 -10.48 -11.02
C ILE A 218 15.34 -10.63 -11.77
N ARG A 219 15.49 -9.89 -12.88
CA ARG A 219 16.70 -9.92 -13.68
C ARG A 219 17.86 -9.32 -12.89
N GLY A 220 18.96 -10.08 -12.80
CA GLY A 220 20.20 -9.60 -12.20
C GLY A 220 20.16 -9.43 -10.69
N TRP A 221 19.20 -10.05 -10.00
CA TRP A 221 19.07 -9.93 -8.55
C TRP A 221 19.62 -11.15 -7.82
N SER A 222 20.69 -10.95 -7.05
CA SER A 222 21.30 -11.97 -6.21
C SER A 222 20.96 -11.77 -4.72
N VAL A 223 21.26 -12.77 -3.89
CA VAL A 223 21.18 -12.62 -2.44
C VAL A 223 22.18 -11.57 -1.94
N GLU A 224 23.34 -11.46 -2.58
CA GLU A 224 24.32 -10.39 -2.30
C GLU A 224 23.72 -9.01 -2.53
N ASP A 225 23.05 -8.81 -3.66
CA ASP A 225 22.39 -7.53 -3.97
C ASP A 225 21.27 -7.21 -2.98
N HIS A 226 20.46 -8.22 -2.65
CA HIS A 226 19.40 -8.12 -1.65
C HIS A 226 19.93 -7.69 -0.29
N ASN A 227 20.99 -8.33 0.20
CA ASN A 227 21.63 -7.99 1.47
C ASN A 227 22.33 -6.63 1.44
N ARG A 228 22.96 -6.27 0.31
CA ARG A 228 23.58 -4.95 0.13
C ARG A 228 22.54 -3.84 0.24
N VAL A 229 21.42 -3.97 -0.47
CA VAL A 229 20.34 -2.97 -0.42
C VAL A 229 19.64 -2.96 0.94
N HIS A 230 19.48 -4.11 1.61
CA HIS A 230 19.03 -4.16 3.01
C HIS A 230 19.89 -3.27 3.92
N ASP A 231 21.23 -3.41 3.83
CA ASP A 231 22.16 -2.64 4.64
C ASP A 231 22.10 -1.14 4.31
N GLU A 232 21.98 -0.77 3.04
CA GLU A 232 21.77 0.61 2.61
C GLU A 232 20.47 1.21 3.18
N ASP A 233 19.35 0.48 3.11
CA ASP A 233 18.04 0.90 3.62
C ASP A 233 18.07 1.08 5.15
N LYS A 234 18.67 0.12 5.86
CA LYS A 234 18.83 0.16 7.32
C LYS A 234 19.68 1.34 7.76
N LYS A 235 20.84 1.54 7.11
CA LYS A 235 21.73 2.69 7.37
C LYS A 235 21.01 4.01 7.12
N TRP A 236 20.26 4.10 6.03
CA TRP A 236 19.50 5.30 5.70
C TRP A 236 18.42 5.60 6.76
N LEU A 237 17.62 4.60 7.17
CA LEU A 237 16.59 4.76 8.20
C LEU A 237 17.19 5.22 9.54
N ASN A 238 18.28 4.60 9.99
CA ASN A 238 18.96 4.98 11.23
C ASN A 238 19.50 6.41 11.14
N LYS A 239 20.14 6.77 10.03
CA LYS A 239 20.64 8.13 9.80
C LYS A 239 19.50 9.16 9.82
N GLN A 240 18.36 8.88 9.18
CA GLN A 240 17.21 9.78 9.21
C GLN A 240 16.71 10.01 10.64
N MET A 241 16.70 8.98 11.48
CA MET A 241 16.33 9.13 12.88
C MET A 241 17.36 9.94 13.68
N GLU A 242 18.66 9.78 13.42
CA GLU A 242 19.69 10.64 14.01
C GLU A 242 19.49 12.11 13.66
N ASP A 243 19.30 12.40 12.37
CA ASP A 243 19.11 13.75 11.87
C ASP A 243 17.82 14.36 12.46
N ILE A 244 16.71 13.62 12.50
CA ILE A 244 15.44 14.06 13.11
C ILE A 244 15.59 14.36 14.60
N GLU A 245 16.30 13.50 15.35
CA GLU A 245 16.50 13.70 16.78
C GLU A 245 17.28 14.98 17.08
N GLN A 246 18.34 15.24 16.30
CA GLN A 246 19.13 16.47 16.37
C GLN A 246 18.30 17.71 15.98
N GLU A 247 17.50 17.65 14.93
CA GLU A 247 16.61 18.76 14.53
C GLU A 247 15.58 19.12 15.64
N GLY A 248 15.15 18.13 16.43
CA GLY A 248 14.13 18.32 17.46
C GLY A 248 14.62 18.96 18.76
N THR A 249 15.93 18.97 19.03
CA THR A 249 16.47 19.61 20.25
C THR A 249 16.42 21.14 20.19
N ASP A 250 16.37 21.70 18.99
CA ASP A 250 16.51 23.15 18.78
C ASP A 250 15.17 23.91 18.73
N VAL A 251 14.04 23.21 18.54
CA VAL A 251 12.75 23.84 18.19
C VAL A 251 11.59 23.46 19.12
N GLY A 252 11.78 22.54 20.08
CA GLY A 252 10.67 22.08 20.94
C GLY A 252 9.50 21.46 20.16
N SER A 253 9.74 21.03 18.91
CA SER A 253 8.71 20.48 18.04
C SER A 253 8.37 19.03 18.43
N LYS A 254 7.07 18.71 18.45
CA LYS A 254 6.56 17.35 18.73
C LYS A 254 6.52 16.52 17.45
N ARG A 255 7.66 16.36 16.79
CA ARG A 255 7.72 15.62 15.52
C ARG A 255 7.46 14.13 15.75
N ARG A 256 6.44 13.59 15.09
CA ARG A 256 6.14 12.14 15.05
C ARG A 256 6.69 11.56 13.75
N VAL A 257 7.21 10.34 13.83
CA VAL A 257 7.73 9.62 12.67
C VAL A 257 6.84 8.43 12.35
N VAL A 258 6.55 8.27 11.05
CA VAL A 258 5.89 7.13 10.45
C VAL A 258 6.87 6.46 9.50
N ILE A 259 7.04 5.15 9.61
CA ILE A 259 7.90 4.37 8.74
C ILE A 259 7.03 3.44 7.89
N PHE A 260 7.24 3.47 6.58
CA PHE A 260 6.56 2.66 5.58
C PHE A 260 7.58 1.79 4.85
N THR A 261 7.45 0.47 4.98
CA THR A 261 8.30 -0.50 4.30
C THR A 261 7.48 -1.54 3.55
N HIS A 262 8.12 -2.33 2.69
CA HIS A 262 7.46 -3.51 2.16
C HIS A 262 7.75 -4.74 3.01
N HIS A 263 9.03 -5.09 3.24
CA HIS A 263 9.34 -6.24 4.10
C HIS A 263 9.13 -5.91 5.58
N SER A 264 8.99 -6.98 6.38
CA SER A 264 8.74 -6.87 7.80
C SER A 264 10.01 -6.46 8.57
N PRO A 265 9.91 -5.44 9.45
CA PRO A 265 11.03 -4.96 10.26
C PRO A 265 11.23 -5.75 11.56
N THR A 266 10.47 -6.83 11.79
CA THR A 266 10.47 -7.55 13.06
C THR A 266 10.24 -9.05 12.92
N VAL A 267 10.85 -9.79 13.85
CA VAL A 267 10.62 -11.23 14.04
C VAL A 267 9.55 -11.54 15.08
N ASP A 268 8.89 -10.52 15.67
CA ASP A 268 7.82 -10.70 16.65
C ASP A 268 6.70 -11.60 16.10
N ARG A 269 6.27 -12.60 16.89
CA ARG A 269 5.22 -13.55 16.50
C ARG A 269 3.88 -12.87 16.21
N ARG A 270 3.59 -11.70 16.78
CA ARG A 270 2.38 -10.92 16.50
C ARG A 270 2.36 -10.35 15.08
N ALA A 271 3.53 -10.24 14.43
CA ALA A 271 3.70 -9.81 13.05
C ALA A 271 3.85 -11.00 12.06
N ASN A 272 3.83 -12.23 12.56
CA ASN A 272 4.20 -13.42 11.80
C ASN A 272 3.22 -14.57 12.05
N HIS A 273 2.52 -15.01 11.01
CA HIS A 273 1.53 -16.08 11.17
C HIS A 273 2.18 -17.42 11.52
N ALA A 274 1.73 -18.08 12.60
CA ALA A 274 2.25 -19.38 13.06
C ALA A 274 2.27 -20.48 11.97
N ARG A 275 1.28 -20.50 11.06
CA ARG A 275 1.25 -21.40 9.89
C ARG A 275 2.50 -21.33 9.02
N HIS A 276 3.20 -20.19 8.96
CA HIS A 276 4.40 -20.06 8.14
C HIS A 276 5.56 -20.88 8.75
N GLU A 277 5.58 -21.05 10.08
CA GLU A 277 6.56 -21.86 10.80
C GLU A 277 6.44 -23.36 10.51
N LEU A 278 5.32 -23.80 9.92
CA LEU A 278 5.10 -25.20 9.53
C LEU A 278 5.80 -25.59 8.23
N VAL A 279 6.39 -24.62 7.52
CA VAL A 279 7.13 -24.88 6.28
C VAL A 279 8.49 -25.48 6.61
N GLU A 280 8.83 -26.62 6.01
CA GLU A 280 10.17 -27.20 6.13
C GLU A 280 11.22 -26.17 5.68
N GLY A 281 12.30 -25.98 6.45
CA GLY A 281 13.29 -24.94 6.18
C GLY A 281 12.78 -23.50 6.39
N TRP A 282 11.74 -23.32 7.21
CA TRP A 282 11.15 -22.01 7.52
C TRP A 282 12.18 -21.00 8.00
N GLU A 283 13.12 -21.40 8.84
CA GLU A 283 14.17 -20.51 9.36
C GLU A 283 14.89 -19.76 8.22
N ALA A 284 15.40 -20.53 7.26
CA ALA A 284 16.06 -20.02 6.05
C ALA A 284 15.10 -19.22 5.17
N VAL A 285 13.91 -19.74 4.88
CA VAL A 285 12.97 -19.04 3.97
C VAL A 285 12.50 -17.72 4.58
N SER A 286 12.23 -17.70 5.89
CA SER A 286 11.71 -16.53 6.58
C SER A 286 12.68 -15.37 6.61
N SER A 287 14.00 -15.61 6.54
CA SER A 287 15.01 -14.55 6.50
C SER A 287 14.88 -13.67 5.26
N ALA A 288 14.23 -14.15 4.20
CA ALA A 288 13.94 -13.35 3.01
C ALA A 288 12.65 -12.52 3.13
N PHE A 289 11.83 -12.70 4.17
CA PHE A 289 10.57 -11.96 4.36
C PHE A 289 10.63 -10.91 5.47
N ARG A 290 11.52 -11.12 6.45
CA ARG A 290 11.61 -10.29 7.65
C ARG A 290 13.05 -10.16 8.12
N THR A 291 13.34 -9.08 8.81
CA THR A 291 14.61 -8.84 9.51
C THR A 291 14.31 -8.35 10.92
N ASP A 292 15.22 -8.56 11.87
CA ASP A 292 15.05 -8.06 13.23
C ASP A 292 15.75 -6.70 13.37
N LEU A 293 14.96 -5.63 13.38
CA LEU A 293 15.47 -4.28 13.64
C LEU A 293 15.33 -3.86 15.11
N SER A 294 15.00 -4.76 16.03
CA SER A 294 14.66 -4.41 17.43
C SER A 294 15.73 -3.60 18.18
N GLN A 295 16.99 -3.73 17.77
CA GLN A 295 18.14 -3.01 18.35
C GLN A 295 18.55 -1.76 17.56
N GLU A 296 17.94 -1.52 16.41
CA GLU A 296 18.29 -0.42 15.52
C GLU A 296 17.62 0.88 15.99
N LYS A 297 18.26 2.02 15.72
CA LYS A 297 17.76 3.34 16.15
C LYS A 297 16.39 3.68 15.53
N CYS A 298 16.19 3.30 14.28
CA CYS A 298 14.90 3.42 13.59
C CYS A 298 13.77 2.65 14.28
N TRP A 299 14.09 1.62 15.07
CA TRP A 299 13.12 0.90 15.88
C TRP A 299 13.00 1.47 17.30
N THR A 300 14.12 1.65 18.00
CA THR A 300 14.14 1.99 19.43
C THR A 300 13.71 3.43 19.73
N SER A 301 13.77 4.34 18.75
CA SER A 301 13.35 5.73 18.96
C SER A 301 11.85 5.84 19.29
N ASP A 302 11.55 6.61 20.34
CA ASP A 302 10.20 6.88 20.81
C ASP A 302 9.41 7.81 19.88
N ARG A 303 10.11 8.52 18.99
CA ARG A 303 9.52 9.40 17.98
C ARG A 303 8.79 8.62 16.89
N VAL A 304 9.20 7.38 16.64
CA VAL A 304 8.52 6.51 15.66
C VAL A 304 7.23 5.98 16.28
N LYS A 305 6.10 6.51 15.82
CA LYS A 305 4.76 6.19 16.32
C LYS A 305 4.04 5.14 15.50
N LEU A 306 4.43 4.94 14.24
CA LEU A 306 3.91 3.89 13.38
C LEU A 306 5.01 3.29 12.52
N TRP A 307 5.01 1.95 12.44
CA TRP A 307 5.68 1.21 11.40
C TRP A 307 4.64 0.36 10.67
N ALA A 308 4.41 0.63 9.39
CA ALA A 308 3.53 -0.18 8.56
C ALA A 308 4.29 -0.87 7.43
N PHE A 309 3.90 -2.11 7.13
CA PHE A 309 4.57 -2.96 6.14
C PHE A 309 3.62 -3.94 5.43
N GLY A 310 4.14 -4.70 4.44
CA GLY A 310 3.43 -5.70 3.63
C GLY A 310 4.13 -7.08 3.65
N HIS A 311 4.21 -7.74 2.48
CA HIS A 311 5.01 -8.93 2.13
C HIS A 311 4.64 -10.26 2.81
N THR A 312 4.29 -10.23 4.09
CA THR A 312 4.10 -11.45 4.90
C THR A 312 2.77 -12.15 4.66
N HIS A 313 1.87 -11.54 3.88
CA HIS A 313 0.46 -11.90 3.69
C HIS A 313 -0.26 -12.20 5.00
N PHE A 314 0.05 -11.39 6.01
CA PHE A 314 -0.52 -11.51 7.35
C PHE A 314 -0.81 -10.13 7.94
N ASN A 315 -2.10 -9.90 8.21
CA ASN A 315 -2.56 -8.67 8.84
C ASN A 315 -2.35 -8.70 10.34
N CYS A 316 -1.63 -7.70 10.85
CA CYS A 316 -1.33 -7.51 12.25
C CYS A 316 -1.58 -6.06 12.65
N HIS A 317 -1.89 -5.88 13.94
CA HIS A 317 -2.10 -4.58 14.52
C HIS A 317 -1.85 -4.66 16.03
N PHE A 318 -0.70 -4.16 16.46
CA PHE A 318 -0.30 -4.18 17.87
C PHE A 318 0.57 -2.98 18.22
N TRP A 319 0.81 -2.80 19.52
CA TRP A 319 1.70 -1.78 20.06
C TRP A 319 2.96 -2.45 20.64
N VAL A 320 4.10 -1.81 20.38
CA VAL A 320 5.41 -2.12 20.94
C VAL A 320 5.70 -1.05 22.00
N ASP A 321 6.26 -1.48 23.14
CA ASP A 321 6.72 -0.61 24.23
C ASP A 321 5.68 0.38 24.80
N GLY A 322 4.54 -0.12 25.27
CA GLY A 322 3.57 0.71 26.02
C GLY A 322 2.15 0.16 26.01
N GLU A 323 1.24 0.88 26.67
CA GLU A 323 -0.19 0.62 26.55
C GLU A 323 -0.75 1.08 25.20
N LYS A 324 -1.95 0.60 24.87
CA LYS A 324 -2.65 0.92 23.63
C LYS A 324 -2.80 2.44 23.48
N GLY A 325 -2.11 3.01 22.48
CA GLY A 325 -2.18 4.43 22.15
C GLY A 325 -0.97 5.26 22.54
N GLU A 326 -0.02 4.70 23.30
CA GLU A 326 1.19 5.41 23.75
C GLU A 326 2.47 4.92 23.08
N GLY A 327 2.56 3.60 22.86
CA GLY A 327 3.69 2.95 22.22
C GLY A 327 3.72 3.04 20.69
N LYS A 328 4.77 2.49 20.08
CA LYS A 328 4.90 2.38 18.63
C LYS A 328 3.89 1.38 18.08
N ARG A 329 3.06 1.81 17.15
CA ARG A 329 2.10 0.94 16.47
C ARG A 329 2.79 0.18 15.34
N VAL A 330 2.68 -1.15 15.33
CA VAL A 330 3.07 -1.99 14.21
C VAL A 330 1.80 -2.45 13.49
N TYR A 331 1.75 -2.27 12.18
CA TYR A 331 0.50 -2.39 11.43
C TYR A 331 0.70 -2.92 10.01
N THR A 332 -0.20 -3.78 9.55
CA THR A 332 -0.26 -4.24 8.16
C THR A 332 -1.70 -4.31 7.67
N ASN A 333 -1.92 -4.10 6.36
CA ASN A 333 -3.25 -4.21 5.72
C ASN A 333 -3.09 -4.74 4.28
N GLN A 334 -2.67 -5.98 4.23
CA GLN A 334 -2.28 -6.76 3.07
C GLN A 334 -3.51 -7.46 2.50
N ARG A 335 -3.75 -7.30 1.21
CA ARG A 335 -4.83 -8.04 0.52
C ARG A 335 -4.41 -9.50 0.31
N GLY A 336 -3.18 -9.71 -0.14
CA GLY A 336 -2.64 -11.02 -0.51
C GLY A 336 -3.33 -11.59 -1.76
N TYR A 337 -3.07 -12.86 -2.05
CA TYR A 337 -3.63 -13.55 -3.22
C TYR A 337 -5.07 -14.02 -3.01
N ASP A 338 -5.92 -13.82 -4.02
CA ASP A 338 -7.12 -14.63 -4.19
C ASP A 338 -6.69 -16.01 -4.73
N ARG A 339 -6.71 -17.05 -3.88
CA ARG A 339 -6.44 -18.41 -4.38
C ARG A 339 -7.55 -18.82 -5.34
N VAL A 340 -7.18 -19.29 -6.54
CA VAL A 340 -8.05 -20.12 -7.38
C VAL A 340 -8.38 -21.37 -6.57
N GLY A 341 -9.57 -21.42 -5.95
CA GLY A 341 -10.00 -22.51 -5.07
C GLY A 341 -10.62 -22.11 -3.72
N GLY A 342 -10.86 -20.82 -3.44
CA GLY A 342 -11.75 -20.41 -2.35
C GLY A 342 -11.13 -20.22 -0.96
N GLY A 343 -9.79 -20.24 -0.84
CA GLY A 343 -9.11 -19.67 0.32
C GLY A 343 -8.93 -18.17 0.10
N GLY A 344 -9.92 -17.37 0.54
CA GLY A 344 -10.02 -15.94 0.22
C GLY A 344 -8.87 -15.06 0.73
N LEU A 345 -9.02 -13.76 0.47
CA LEU A 345 -8.19 -12.64 0.93
C LEU A 345 -7.56 -12.85 2.31
N SER A 346 -6.37 -12.29 2.53
CA SER A 346 -5.72 -12.28 3.84
C SER A 346 -6.70 -11.84 4.93
N ALA A 347 -6.91 -12.70 5.93
CA ALA A 347 -7.87 -12.43 7.00
C ALA A 347 -7.58 -11.06 7.65
N GLY A 348 -8.63 -10.27 7.88
CA GLY A 348 -8.50 -8.93 8.46
C GLY A 348 -8.15 -7.81 7.48
N PHE A 349 -8.01 -8.09 6.17
CA PHE A 349 -7.87 -7.05 5.16
C PHE A 349 -9.13 -6.17 5.14
N ASP A 350 -8.94 -4.86 5.23
CA ASP A 350 -10.02 -3.87 5.21
C ASP A 350 -9.62 -2.68 4.35
N MET A 351 -10.22 -2.60 3.16
CA MET A 351 -9.98 -1.52 2.19
C MET A 351 -10.29 -0.12 2.77
N GLY A 352 -11.22 -0.03 3.71
CA GLY A 352 -11.66 1.23 4.31
C GLY A 352 -10.86 1.65 5.54
N ARG A 353 -9.88 0.85 5.98
CA ARG A 353 -9.18 1.07 7.25
C ARG A 353 -8.27 2.29 7.17
N VAL A 354 -8.39 3.15 8.18
CA VAL A 354 -7.56 4.36 8.35
C VAL A 354 -6.75 4.25 9.63
N VAL A 355 -5.48 4.65 9.54
CA VAL A 355 -4.56 4.78 10.67
C VAL A 355 -4.33 6.26 10.92
N GLN A 356 -4.44 6.66 12.19
CA GLN A 356 -4.26 8.03 12.65
C GLN A 356 -3.00 8.11 13.51
N ILE A 357 -2.21 9.17 13.31
CA ILE A 357 -0.91 9.42 13.95
C ILE A 357 -0.87 10.76 14.63
#